data_AF-X6EFU8-F1
#
_entry.id   AF-X6EFU8-F1
#
_cell.length_a   1.000
_cell.length_b   1.000
_cell.length_c   1.000
_cell.angle_alpha   90.00
_cell.angle_beta   90.00
_cell.angle_gamma   90.00
#
_symmetry.space_group_name_H-M   'P 1'
#
loop_
_entity.id
_entity.type
_entity.pdbx_description
1 polymer ?
#
loop_
_entity_poly.entity_id
_entity_poly.type
_entity_poly.pdbx_seq_one_letter_code
_entity_poly.pdbx_strand_id
1 'polypeptide(L)' 'MIDAAGANAPKPGDSAVFGFRGQAFVTRAHIVGISGISTGNPKVETIENGFGEPYAWPV' A
#
# COMPACT_ATOMS: atom_id res chain seq x y z
N MET A 1 16.90 -0.52 -5.09
CA MET A 1 17.25 0.73 -4.38
C MET A 1 16.61 1.87 -5.15
N ILE A 2 15.93 2.80 -4.49
CA ILE A 2 15.41 4.00 -5.16
C ILE A 2 16.62 4.88 -5.48
N ASP A 3 16.76 5.30 -6.74
CA ASP A 3 17.80 6.27 -7.11
C ASP A 3 17.47 7.63 -6.49
N ALA A 4 18.40 8.14 -5.69
CA ALA A 4 18.27 9.40 -4.96
C ALA A 4 19.29 10.46 -5.40
N ALA A 5 20.02 10.24 -6.51
CA ALA A 5 21.03 11.17 -7.00
C ALA A 5 20.46 12.30 -7.89
N GLY A 6 19.21 12.16 -8.34
CA GLY A 6 18.55 13.11 -9.24
C GLY A 6 17.93 14.33 -8.55
N ALA A 7 17.47 15.30 -9.36
CA ALA A 7 16.83 16.54 -8.88
C ALA A 7 15.56 16.32 -8.05
N ASN A 8 14.91 15.16 -8.18
CA ASN A 8 13.70 14.78 -7.47
C ASN A 8 13.96 13.63 -6.46
N ALA A 9 15.06 13.74 -5.71
CA ALA A 9 15.38 12.77 -4.67
C ALA A 9 14.24 12.68 -3.63
N PRO A 10 13.80 11.47 -3.23
CA PRO A 10 12.77 11.30 -2.20
C PRO A 10 13.21 11.92 -0.87
N LYS A 11 12.27 12.53 -0.17
CA LYS A 11 12.47 13.11 1.16
C LYS A 11 11.81 12.24 2.23
N PRO A 12 12.30 12.27 3.48
CA PRO A 12 11.59 11.65 4.59
C PRO A 12 10.15 12.17 4.67
N GLY A 13 9.19 11.25 4.72
CA GLY A 13 7.75 11.56 4.73
C GLY A 13 7.06 11.45 3.37
N ASP A 14 7.82 11.35 2.26
CA ASP A 14 7.22 11.11 0.94
C ASP A 14 6.64 9.68 0.86
N SER A 15 5.46 9.56 0.22
CA SER A 15 4.87 8.27 -0.11
C SER A 15 5.49 7.69 -1.37
N ALA A 16 5.74 6.38 -1.38
CA ALA A 16 6.23 5.64 -2.54
C ALA A 16 5.18 4.61 -3.01
N VAL A 17 4.96 4.53 -4.33
CA VAL A 17 4.09 3.53 -4.96
C VAL A 17 4.94 2.64 -5.86
N PHE A 18 4.84 1.33 -5.64
CA PHE A 18 5.55 0.32 -6.44
C PHE A 18 4.56 -0.57 -7.19
N GLY A 19 4.83 -0.85 -8.46
CA GLY A 19 4.08 -1.80 -9.27
C GLY A 19 4.96 -2.99 -9.65
N PHE A 20 4.67 -4.17 -9.13
CA PHE A 20 5.39 -5.41 -9.44
C PHE A 20 4.49 -6.62 -9.16
N ARG A 21 4.92 -7.82 -9.60
CA ARG A 21 4.24 -9.07 -9.26
C ARG A 21 4.59 -9.49 -7.83
N GLY A 22 3.75 -9.09 -6.88
CA GLY A 22 3.87 -9.48 -5.47
C GLY A 22 3.14 -10.79 -5.13
N GLN A 23 3.49 -11.38 -3.98
CA GLN A 23 2.80 -12.51 -3.38
C GLN A 23 2.47 -12.14 -1.92
N ALA A 24 1.23 -11.74 -1.66
CA ALA A 24 0.82 -11.13 -0.39
C ALA A 24 1.09 -12.02 0.84
N PHE A 25 0.75 -13.32 0.73
CA PHE A 25 0.77 -14.28 1.84
C PHE A 25 2.15 -14.75 2.30
N VAL A 26 3.22 -14.31 1.64
CA VAL A 26 4.60 -14.55 2.09
C VAL A 26 5.23 -13.30 2.69
N THR A 27 4.42 -12.27 2.96
CA THR A 27 4.87 -10.98 3.50
C THR A 27 4.12 -10.62 4.77
N ARG A 28 4.58 -9.56 5.43
CA ARG A 28 3.93 -8.90 6.57
C ARG A 28 3.26 -7.57 6.17
N ALA A 29 3.00 -7.37 4.88
CA ALA A 29 2.33 -6.16 4.41
C ALA A 29 0.83 -6.23 4.76
N HIS A 30 0.23 -5.09 5.08
CA HIS A 30 -1.22 -4.99 5.14
C HIS A 30 -1.80 -5.04 3.73
N ILE A 31 -2.93 -5.73 3.59
CA ILE A 31 -3.73 -5.76 2.37
C ILE A 31 -4.96 -4.92 2.62
N VAL A 32 -5.11 -3.84 1.85
CA VAL A 32 -6.21 -2.88 2.01
C VAL A 32 -7.13 -2.97 0.81
N GLY A 33 -8.36 -3.42 1.03
CA GLY A 33 -9.40 -3.44 0.01
C GLY A 33 -9.97 -2.05 -0.20
N ILE A 34 -9.93 -1.54 -1.44
CA ILE A 34 -10.43 -0.21 -1.80
C ILE A 34 -11.49 -0.34 -2.90
N SER A 35 -12.71 0.14 -2.62
CA SER A 35 -13.81 0.24 -3.58
C SER A 35 -13.90 1.65 -4.18
N GLY A 36 -14.75 1.84 -5.20
CA GLY A 36 -15.10 3.18 -5.70
C GLY A 36 -14.02 3.94 -6.50
N ILE A 37 -12.89 3.30 -6.80
CA ILE A 37 -11.80 3.91 -7.60
C ILE A 37 -12.32 4.37 -8.97
N SER A 38 -13.11 3.55 -9.66
CA SER A 38 -13.61 3.85 -11.01
C SER A 38 -14.64 4.97 -11.06
N THR A 39 -15.30 5.26 -9.94
CA THR A 39 -16.32 6.34 -9.82
C THR A 39 -15.76 7.60 -9.17
N GLY A 40 -14.46 7.64 -8.89
CA GLY A 40 -13.81 8.77 -8.21
C GLY A 40 -14.17 8.93 -6.74
N ASN A 41 -14.84 7.94 -6.13
CA ASN A 41 -15.24 7.95 -4.72
C ASN A 41 -14.54 6.80 -3.97
N PRO A 42 -13.20 6.85 -3.80
CA PRO A 42 -12.45 5.76 -3.19
C PRO A 42 -12.83 5.59 -1.72
N LYS A 43 -13.06 4.35 -1.30
CA LYS A 43 -13.39 4.01 0.09
C LYS A 43 -12.61 2.77 0.53
N VAL A 44 -12.02 2.85 1.71
CA VAL A 44 -11.43 1.68 2.40
C VAL A 44 -12.56 0.80 2.91
N GLU A 45 -12.56 -0.47 2.51
CA GLU A 45 -13.56 -1.45 2.93
C GLU A 45 -12.99 -2.43 3.94
N THR A 46 -11.78 -2.92 3.71
CA THR A 46 -11.11 -3.89 4.59
C THR A 46 -9.64 -3.54 4.78
N ILE A 47 -9.10 -3.96 5.92
CA ILE A 47 -7.68 -3.99 6.22
C ILE A 47 -7.39 -5.37 6.79
N GLU A 48 -6.50 -6.10 6.15
CA GLU A 48 -6.17 -7.48 6.46
C GLU A 48 -4.66 -7.68 6.57
N ASN A 49 -4.23 -8.74 7.26
CA ASN A 49 -2.86 -9.22 7.20
C ASN A 49 -2.60 -10.08 5.95
N GLY A 50 -1.37 -10.55 5.75
CA GLY A 50 -1.02 -11.40 4.61
C GLY A 50 -1.78 -12.73 4.52
N PHE A 51 -2.45 -13.17 5.60
CA PHE A 51 -3.25 -14.39 5.66
C PHE A 51 -4.76 -14.16 5.42
N GLY A 52 -5.18 -12.91 5.20
CA GLY A 52 -6.59 -12.54 4.99
C GLY A 52 -7.38 -12.35 6.28
N GLU A 53 -6.71 -12.25 7.43
CA GLU A 53 -7.39 -11.99 8.71
C GLU A 53 -7.55 -10.48 8.91
N PRO A 54 -8.71 -9.99 9.41
CA PRO A 54 -8.92 -8.58 9.70
C PRO A 54 -7.85 -8.03 10.65
N TYR A 55 -7.36 -6.83 10.35
CA TYR A 55 -6.35 -6.15 11.14
C TYR A 55 -6.82 -4.75 11.54
N ALA A 56 -6.73 -4.42 12.82
CA ALA A 56 -7.10 -3.10 13.33
C ALA A 56 -5.96 -2.10 13.08
N TRP A 57 -6.13 -1.23 12.08
CA TRP A 57 -5.22 -0.13 11.78
C TRP A 57 -6.02 1.07 11.21
N PRO A 58 -5.61 2.33 11.48
CA PRO A 58 -4.62 2.71 12.50
C PRO A 58 -5.21 2.50 13.91
N VAL A 59 -4.34 2.18 14.87
CA VAL A 59 -4.65 2.23 16.31
C VAL A 59 -4.08 3.50 16.92
#